data_AF-A0A1I2KPH4-F1
#
_entry.id   AF-A0A1I2KPH4-F1
#
_cell.length_a   1.000
_cell.length_b   1.000
_cell.length_c   1.000
_cell.angle_alpha   90.00
_cell.angle_beta   90.00
_cell.angle_gamma   90.00
#
_symmetry.space_group_name_H-M   'P 1'
#
loop_
_entity.id
_entity.type
_entity.pdbx_description
1 polymer ?
#
loop_
_entity_poly.entity_id
_entity_poly.type
_entity_poly.pdbx_seq_one_letter_code
_entity_poly.pdbx_strand_id
1 'polypeptide(L)'
;MTPRTPQLSPRSLIRSVTLASEYGVEWVEALAREIERNHRPDRSRLTVRWICRVLPVPHLRQARCVVCADRWICPDVVWAEGLMSSGRRALDRLDR
;
A
#
# COMPACT_ATOMS: atom_id res chain seq x y z
N MET A 1 -13.14 15.64 -9.69
CA MET A 1 -12.47 14.33 -9.65
C MET A 1 -13.09 13.53 -8.53
N THR A 2 -13.92 12.53 -8.83
CA THR A 2 -14.45 11.61 -7.81
C THR A 2 -13.28 10.84 -7.20
N PRO A 3 -13.13 10.80 -5.86
CA PRO A 3 -12.12 9.94 -5.26
C PRO A 3 -12.50 8.51 -5.61
N ARG A 4 -11.69 7.85 -6.45
CA ARG A 4 -11.80 6.40 -6.63
C ARG A 4 -11.41 5.79 -5.31
N THR A 5 -12.39 5.45 -4.48
CA THR A 5 -12.17 4.64 -3.27
C THR A 5 -11.39 3.41 -3.72
N PRO A 6 -10.16 3.17 -3.22
CA PRO A 6 -9.39 2.02 -3.64
C PRO A 6 -10.17 0.78 -3.18
N GLN A 7 -10.83 0.11 -4.14
CA GLN A 7 -11.49 -1.15 -3.88
C GLN A 7 -10.42 -2.24 -3.84
N LEU A 8 -10.50 -3.13 -2.86
CA LEU A 8 -9.65 -4.30 -2.82
C LEU A 8 -9.84 -5.13 -4.11
N SER A 9 -8.73 -5.51 -4.74
CA SER A 9 -8.80 -6.49 -5.83
C SER A 9 -9.33 -7.84 -5.31
N PRO A 10 -9.88 -8.71 -6.17
CA PRO A 10 -10.29 -10.05 -5.76
C PRO A 10 -9.20 -10.86 -5.05
N ARG A 11 -7.94 -10.74 -5.49
CA ARG A 11 -6.79 -11.38 -4.83
C ARG A 11 -6.55 -10.82 -3.43
N SER A 12 -6.67 -9.49 -3.30
CA SER A 12 -6.53 -8.78 -2.04
C SER A 12 -7.64 -9.16 -1.04
N LEU A 13 -8.87 -9.38 -1.53
CA LEU A 13 -9.98 -9.89 -0.73
C LEU A 13 -9.73 -11.31 -0.25
N ILE A 14 -9.36 -12.23 -1.15
CA ILE A 14 -9.04 -13.62 -0.78
C ILE A 14 -7.97 -13.65 0.31
N ARG A 15 -6.89 -12.87 0.14
CA ARG A 15 -5.84 -12.72 1.17
C ARG A 15 -6.43 -12.28 2.51
N SER A 16 -7.27 -11.24 2.54
CA SER A 16 -7.88 -10.75 3.78
C SER A 16 -8.75 -11.81 4.46
N VAL A 17 -9.57 -12.53 3.69
CA VAL A 17 -10.45 -13.59 4.22
C VAL A 17 -9.63 -14.75 4.77
N THR A 18 -8.60 -15.20 4.06
CA THR A 18 -7.71 -16.26 4.52
C THR A 18 -7.03 -15.88 5.84
N LEU A 19 -6.44 -14.68 5.91
CA LEU A 19 -5.79 -14.21 7.14
C LEU A 19 -6.78 -14.02 8.29
N ALA A 20 -8.00 -13.53 8.01
CA ALA A 20 -9.02 -13.35 9.05
C ALA A 20 -9.51 -14.70 9.59
N SER A 21 -9.63 -15.72 8.74
CA SER A 21 -10.00 -17.07 9.17
C SER A 21 -8.92 -17.74 10.02
N GLU A 22 -7.64 -17.40 9.81
CA GLU A 22 -6.51 -18.02 10.50
C GLU A 22 -6.14 -17.27 11.80
N TYR A 23 -6.20 -15.93 11.78
CA TYR A 23 -5.70 -15.06 12.84
C TYR A 23 -6.75 -14.11 13.46
N GLY A 24 -7.97 -14.07 12.91
CA GLY A 24 -9.04 -13.18 13.34
C GLY A 24 -9.02 -11.80 12.66
N VAL A 25 -10.19 -11.16 12.61
CA VAL A 25 -10.38 -9.85 11.95
C VAL A 25 -9.54 -8.75 12.59
N GLU A 26 -9.47 -8.70 13.92
CA GLU A 26 -8.68 -7.71 14.67
C GLU A 26 -7.19 -7.77 14.32
N TRP A 27 -6.64 -8.98 14.12
CA TRP A 27 -5.25 -9.14 13.71
C TRP A 27 -5.01 -8.60 12.31
N VAL A 28 -5.93 -8.85 11.37
CA VAL A 28 -5.86 -8.34 10.00
C VAL A 28 -5.93 -6.82 9.96
N GLU A 29 -6.78 -6.21 10.80
CA GLU A 29 -6.82 -4.75 10.95
C GLU A 29 -5.51 -4.20 11.54
N ALA A 30 -4.98 -4.83 12.58
CA ALA A 30 -3.73 -4.43 13.20
C ALA A 30 -2.57 -4.47 12.18
N LEU A 31 -2.51 -5.53 11.37
CA LEU A 31 -1.53 -5.67 10.29
C LEU A 31 -1.68 -4.57 9.23
N ALA A 32 -2.90 -4.28 8.78
CA ALA A 32 -3.12 -3.20 7.80
C ALA A 32 -2.67 -1.84 8.34
N ARG A 33 -2.99 -1.53 9.60
CA ARG A 33 -2.52 -0.30 10.26
C ARG A 33 -1.01 -0.28 10.45
N GLU A 34 -0.38 -1.43 10.70
CA GLU A 34 1.08 -1.53 10.76
C GLU A 34 1.72 -1.23 9.40
N ILE A 35 1.17 -1.79 8.33
CA ILE A 35 1.66 -1.56 6.97
C ILE A 35 1.54 -0.08 6.58
N GLU A 36 0.37 0.55 6.76
CA GLU A 36 0.20 2.01 6.54
C GLU A 36 1.20 2.82 7.37
N ARG A 37 1.43 2.39 8.61
CA ARG A 37 2.35 3.02 9.53
C ARG A 37 3.81 2.69 9.33
N ASN A 38 4.23 1.81 8.41
CA ASN A 38 5.65 1.44 8.26
C ASN A 38 6.15 1.47 6.81
N HIS A 39 5.29 1.17 5.84
CA HIS A 39 5.66 1.14 4.43
C HIS A 39 5.65 2.56 3.84
N ARG A 40 6.81 3.01 3.37
CA ARG A 40 6.99 4.34 2.75
C ARG A 40 7.81 4.23 1.47
N PRO A 41 7.71 5.20 0.54
CA PRO A 41 8.65 5.30 -0.55
C PRO A 41 10.03 5.72 -0.02
N ASP A 42 11.08 5.06 -0.51
CA ASP A 42 12.46 5.50 -0.37
C ASP A 42 12.68 6.79 -1.17
N ARG A 43 12.63 7.93 -0.48
CA ARG A 43 12.82 9.27 -1.06
C ARG A 43 14.29 9.66 -1.19
N SER A 44 15.23 8.83 -0.73
CA SER A 44 16.68 9.09 -0.87
C SER A 44 17.15 9.08 -2.34
N ARG A 45 16.30 8.59 -3.25
CA ARG A 45 16.59 8.44 -4.69
C ARG A 45 16.19 9.65 -5.55
N LEU A 46 15.89 10.78 -4.93
CA LEU A 46 15.66 12.04 -5.61
C LEU A 46 17.03 12.62 -6.00
N THR A 47 17.38 12.46 -7.27
CA THR A 47 18.65 12.95 -7.84
C THR A 47 18.39 14.15 -8.73
N VAL A 48 19.38 15.01 -8.94
CA VAL A 48 19.30 16.08 -9.95
C VAL A 48 19.92 15.57 -11.25
N ARG A 49 19.16 15.61 -12.35
CA ARG A 49 19.68 15.38 -13.70
C ARG A 49 19.80 16.71 -14.42
N TRP A 50 20.95 16.94 -15.07
CA TRP A 50 21.17 18.15 -15.85
C TRP A 50 20.76 17.95 -17.32
N ILE A 51 19.89 18.82 -17.84
CA ILE A 51 19.58 18.89 -19.28
C ILE A 51 20.49 19.95 -19.91
N CYS A 52 21.17 19.57 -20.99
CA CYS A 52 22.13 20.43 -21.70
C CYS A 52 23.23 21.05 -20.81
N ARG A 53 23.49 20.47 -19.61
CA ARG A 53 24.37 21.04 -18.57
C ARG A 53 23.93 22.41 -18.01
N VAL A 54 22.71 22.88 -18.30
CA VAL A 54 22.23 24.21 -17.86
C VAL A 54 21.02 24.12 -16.93
N LEU A 55 20.13 23.15 -17.14
CA LEU A 55 18.89 23.07 -16.39
C LEU A 55 18.92 21.89 -15.40
N PRO A 56 18.93 22.14 -14.07
CA PRO A 56 18.80 21.09 -13.08
C PRO A 56 17.33 20.64 -13.02
N VAL A 57 17.07 19.40 -13.41
CA VAL A 57 15.73 18.79 -13.35
C VAL A 57 15.72 17.72 -12.27
N PRO A 58 14.81 17.80 -11.28
CA PRO A 58 14.66 16.75 -10.29
C PRO A 58 14.23 15.45 -11.00
N HIS A 59 15.05 14.42 -10.84
CA HIS A 59 14.84 13.09 -11.35
C HIS A 59 14.70 12.12 -10.18
N LEU A 60 13.47 11.74 -9.88
CA LEU A 60 13.18 10.66 -8.96
C LEU A 60 13.44 9.33 -9.69
N ARG A 61 14.51 8.62 -9.34
CA ARG A 61 14.57 7.20 -9.73
C ARG A 61 13.36 6.50 -9.12
N GLN A 62 12.78 5.55 -9.84
CA GLN A 62 11.62 4.78 -9.41
C GLN A 62 11.71 4.42 -7.92
N ALA A 63 10.84 5.02 -7.11
CA ALA A 63 10.85 4.83 -5.66
C ALA A 63 10.54 3.37 -5.35
N ARG A 64 11.23 2.83 -4.34
CA ARG A 64 10.98 1.49 -3.81
C ARG A 64 10.44 1.61 -2.39
N CYS A 65 9.67 0.64 -1.92
CA CYS A 65 9.25 0.59 -0.53
C CYS A 65 10.47 0.35 0.37
N VAL A 66 10.59 1.08 1.48
CA VAL A 66 11.70 0.89 2.43
C VAL A 66 11.61 -0.44 3.20
N VAL A 67 10.43 -1.07 3.25
CA VAL A 67 10.21 -2.32 3.97
C VAL A 67 10.39 -3.53 3.05
N CYS A 68 9.61 -3.62 1.97
CA CYS A 68 9.64 -4.79 1.09
C CYS A 68 10.59 -4.65 -0.12
N ALA A 69 11.23 -3.49 -0.32
CA ALA A 69 12.08 -3.17 -1.47
C ALA A 69 11.39 -3.27 -2.86
N ASP A 70 10.08 -3.52 -2.92
CA ASP A 70 9.31 -3.49 -4.17
C ASP A 70 9.15 -2.09 -4.73
N ARG A 71 8.74 -2.00 -6.00
CA ARG A 71 8.33 -0.72 -6.60
C ARG A 71 7.22 -0.08 -5.75
N TRP A 72 7.36 1.21 -5.47
CA TRP A 72 6.29 2.02 -4.89
C TRP A 72 5.22 2.37 -5.94
N ILE A 73 3.91 2.29 -5.66
CA ILE A 73 3.27 1.81 -4.42
C ILE A 73 3.32 0.27 -4.37
N CYS A 74 3.76 -0.31 -3.26
CA CYS A 74 3.92 -1.77 -3.16
C CYS A 74 2.58 -2.48 -2.91
N PRO A 75 2.46 -3.79 -3.25
CA PRO A 75 1.20 -4.54 -3.13
C PRO A 75 0.61 -4.55 -1.72
N ASP A 76 1.45 -4.54 -0.68
CA ASP A 76 1.01 -4.50 0.71
C ASP A 76 0.32 -3.19 1.08
N VAL A 77 0.85 -2.06 0.62
CA VAL A 77 0.22 -0.75 0.84
C VAL A 77 -1.10 -0.67 0.09
N VAL A 78 -1.15 -1.14 -1.16
CA VAL A 78 -2.41 -1.20 -1.93
C VAL A 78 -3.46 -2.07 -1.22
N TRP A 79 -3.04 -3.20 -0.64
CA TRP A 79 -3.91 -4.05 0.15
C TRP A 79 -4.40 -3.35 1.43
N ALA A 80 -3.50 -2.75 2.21
CA ALA A 80 -3.84 -2.08 3.46
C ALA A 80 -4.79 -0.89 3.22
N GLU A 81 -4.47 -0.01 2.26
CA GLU A 81 -5.34 1.12 1.88
C GLU A 81 -6.72 0.64 1.42
N GLY A 82 -6.78 -0.42 0.61
CA GLY A 82 -8.03 -1.01 0.15
C GLY A 82 -8.87 -1.58 1.29
N LEU A 83 -8.21 -2.24 2.26
CA LEU A 83 -8.87 -2.80 3.43
C LEU A 83 -9.48 -1.70 4.30
N MET A 84 -8.70 -0.67 4.61
CA MET A 84 -9.12 0.45 5.43
C MET A 84 -10.21 1.29 4.75
N SER A 85 -10.18 1.40 3.42
CA SER A 85 -11.16 2.18 2.65
C SER A 85 -12.49 1.47 2.39
N SER A 86 -12.46 0.15 2.16
CA SER A 86 -13.63 -0.58 1.68
C SER A 86 -13.75 -2.03 2.18
N GLY A 87 -12.63 -2.68 2.47
CA GLY A 87 -12.58 -4.09 2.84
C GLY A 87 -13.07 -4.42 4.25
N ARG A 88 -12.97 -3.48 5.20
CA ARG A 88 -13.41 -3.69 6.59
C ARG A 88 -14.84 -4.23 6.70
N ARG A 89 -15.78 -3.63 5.96
CA ARG A 89 -17.18 -4.07 5.90
C ARG A 89 -17.38 -5.51 5.39
N ALA A 90 -16.43 -6.04 4.61
CA ALA A 90 -16.47 -7.41 4.14
C ALA A 90 -15.97 -8.38 5.21
N LEU A 91 -14.97 -7.97 6.01
CA LEU A 91 -14.49 -8.74 7.16
C LEU A 91 -15.53 -8.80 8.29
N ASP A 92 -16.22 -7.69 8.58
CA ASP A 92 -17.27 -7.64 9.63
C ASP A 92 -18.41 -8.66 9.41
N ARG A 93 -18.61 -9.13 8.17
CA ARG A 93 -19.61 -10.14 7.85
C ARG A 93 -19.15 -11.57 8.14
N LEU A 94 -17.84 -11.79 8.27
CA LEU A 94 -17.28 -13.11 8.59
C LEU A 94 -17.30 -13.40 10.08
N ASP A 95 -17.40 -12.35 10.90
CA ASP A 95 -17.43 -12.45 12.37
C ASP A 95 -18.84 -12.67 12.94
N ARG A 96 -19.87 -12.69 12.07
CA ARG A 96 -21.28 -12.96 12.42
C ARG A 96 -21.69 -14.36 12.01
#